data_AF-A0A1V6I465-F1
#
_entry.id   AF-A0A1V6I465-F1
#
_cell.length_a   1.000
_cell.length_b   1.000
_cell.length_c   1.000
_cell.angle_alpha   90.00
_cell.angle_beta   90.00
_cell.angle_gamma   90.00
#
_symmetry.space_group_name_H-M   'P 1'
#
loop_
_entity.id
_entity.type
_entity.pdbx_description
1 polymer ?
#
loop_
_entity_poly.entity_id
_entity_poly.type
_entity_poly.pdbx_seq_one_letter_code
_entity_poly.pdbx_strand_id
1 'polypeptide(L)'
;MKPQFYKILILTIFGILISYCSYSQFNYKDTLETKDGIEISYKIVNAKCNDKNSPAQIHLRLKNTNDYPTNIKFEIEYSTGFTQRYKSELIETCIPPKSTKAGRASGLVFELKTNDVDIFKNEDSEWEFTIFEVEKVENCRKLK
;
A
#
# COMPACT_ATOMS: atom_id res chain seq x y z
N MET A 1 -28.34 -16.66 36.05
CA MET A 1 -27.38 -15.66 35.54
C MET A 1 -28.15 -14.70 34.64
N LYS A 2 -28.24 -13.40 34.98
CA LYS A 2 -29.20 -12.47 34.35
C LYS A 2 -28.86 -12.25 32.86
N PRO A 3 -29.85 -12.24 31.94
CA PRO A 3 -29.64 -12.15 30.48
C PRO A 3 -28.95 -10.85 30.03
N GLN A 4 -28.84 -9.85 30.90
CA GLN A 4 -28.07 -8.64 30.65
C GLN A 4 -26.54 -8.85 30.64
N PHE A 5 -26.01 -9.81 31.42
CA PHE A 5 -24.56 -10.08 31.43
C PHE A 5 -24.08 -10.69 30.11
N TYR A 6 -24.90 -11.52 29.47
CA TYR A 6 -24.56 -12.15 28.19
C TYR A 6 -24.48 -11.11 27.05
N LYS A 7 -25.37 -10.11 27.06
CA LYS A 7 -25.34 -9.01 26.07
C LYS A 7 -24.09 -8.14 26.21
N ILE A 8 -23.66 -7.86 27.44
CA ILE A 8 -22.44 -7.08 27.71
C ILE A 8 -21.19 -7.87 27.30
N LEU A 9 -21.17 -9.18 27.54
CA LEU A 9 -20.08 -10.08 27.14
C LEU A 9 -19.92 -10.18 25.62
N ILE A 10 -21.03 -10.30 24.87
CA ILE A 10 -20.98 -10.33 23.39
C ILE A 10 -20.45 -9.00 22.83
N LEU A 11 -20.90 -7.87 23.37
CA LEU A 11 -20.44 -6.53 22.94
C LEU A 11 -18.94 -6.34 23.18
N THR A 12 -18.41 -6.85 24.30
CA THR A 12 -16.97 -6.78 24.60
C THR A 12 -16.15 -7.69 23.68
N ILE A 13 -16.60 -8.91 23.41
CA ILE A 13 -15.92 -9.82 22.47
C ILE A 13 -15.91 -9.25 21.05
N PHE A 14 -17.01 -8.65 20.60
CA PHE A 14 -17.10 -8.02 19.27
C PHE A 14 -16.16 -6.81 19.15
N GLY A 15 -16.05 -5.98 20.20
CA GLY A 15 -15.11 -4.85 20.23
C GLY A 15 -13.64 -5.26 20.18
N ILE A 16 -13.28 -6.36 20.85
CA ILE A 16 -11.91 -6.90 20.83
C ILE A 16 -11.56 -7.42 19.43
N LEU A 17 -12.46 -8.15 18.77
CA LEU A 17 -12.25 -8.68 17.41
C LEU A 17 -12.06 -7.57 16.35
N ILE A 18 -12.79 -6.45 16.46
CA ILE A 18 -12.63 -5.30 15.56
C ILE A 18 -11.28 -4.59 15.77
N SER A 19 -10.79 -4.57 17.02
CA SER A 19 -9.52 -3.91 17.37
C SER A 19 -8.31 -4.58 16.71
N TYR A 20 -8.28 -5.92 16.64
CA TYR A 20 -7.18 -6.66 16.01
C TYR A 20 -7.02 -6.38 14.50
N CYS A 21 -8.10 -6.03 13.79
CA CYS A 21 -8.03 -5.74 12.37
C CYS A 21 -7.51 -4.31 12.07
N SER A 22 -7.63 -3.39 13.03
CA SER A 22 -7.29 -1.97 12.82
C SER A 22 -5.79 -1.70 12.80
N TYR A 23 -4.97 -2.55 13.41
CA TYR A 23 -3.52 -2.38 13.49
C TYR A 23 -2.79 -2.60 12.14
N SER A 24 -3.41 -3.22 11.13
CA SER A 24 -2.75 -3.43 9.82
C SER A 24 -2.72 -2.18 8.91
N GLN A 25 -3.46 -1.13 9.27
CA GLN A 25 -3.45 0.14 8.53
C GLN A 25 -2.24 1.02 8.88
N PHE A 26 -1.59 0.76 10.02
CA PHE A 26 -0.56 1.63 10.61
C PHE A 26 0.88 1.30 10.19
N ASN A 27 1.14 0.13 9.60
CA ASN A 27 2.52 -0.32 9.29
C ASN A 27 2.92 -0.08 7.82
N TYR A 28 2.73 1.13 7.30
CA TYR A 28 3.50 1.53 6.11
C TYR A 28 4.93 1.77 6.55
N LYS A 29 5.90 1.14 5.88
CA LYS A 29 7.30 1.50 6.08
C LYS A 29 7.48 2.93 5.56
N ASP A 30 8.18 3.75 6.34
CA ASP A 30 8.31 5.17 6.06
C ASP A 30 9.00 5.46 4.72
N THR A 31 8.61 6.61 4.17
CA THR A 31 8.94 7.26 2.91
C THR A 31 10.20 6.74 2.20
N LEU A 32 10.02 6.05 1.07
CA LEU A 32 11.14 5.59 0.24
C LEU A 32 11.89 6.76 -0.39
N GLU A 33 11.14 7.76 -0.87
CA GLU A 33 11.68 8.96 -1.50
C GLU A 33 10.55 9.98 -1.72
N THR A 34 10.91 11.26 -1.67
CA THR A 34 10.04 12.36 -2.12
C THR A 34 10.61 12.91 -3.41
N LYS A 35 9.87 12.78 -4.52
CA LYS A 35 10.27 13.35 -5.82
C LYS A 35 9.19 14.33 -6.30
N ASP A 36 9.59 15.55 -6.62
CA ASP A 36 8.71 16.59 -7.18
C ASP A 36 7.39 16.80 -6.40
N GLY A 37 7.47 16.73 -5.07
CA GLY A 37 6.31 16.89 -4.18
C GLY A 37 5.39 15.66 -4.10
N ILE A 38 5.86 14.49 -4.53
CA ILE A 38 5.19 13.21 -4.33
C ILE A 38 5.94 12.40 -3.27
N GLU A 39 5.29 12.15 -2.13
CA GLU A 39 5.76 11.22 -1.11
C GLU A 39 5.28 9.79 -1.44
N ILE A 40 6.22 8.85 -1.53
CA ILE A 40 5.92 7.42 -1.75
C ILE A 40 6.14 6.63 -0.46
N SER A 41 5.12 5.89 -0.05
CA SER A 41 5.19 4.94 1.06
C SER A 41 4.59 3.60 0.63
N TYR A 42 5.05 2.51 1.26
CA TYR A 42 4.62 1.17 0.90
C TYR A 42 4.47 0.28 2.13
N LYS A 43 3.68 -0.78 1.98
CA LYS A 43 3.66 -1.91 2.92
C LYS A 43 3.56 -3.21 2.15
N ILE A 44 4.10 -4.26 2.73
CA ILE A 44 4.01 -5.61 2.18
C ILE A 44 3.17 -6.45 3.14
N VAL A 45 2.12 -7.06 2.62
CA VAL A 45 1.15 -7.85 3.38
C VAL A 45 0.72 -9.06 2.55
N ASN A 46 0.29 -10.13 3.19
CA ASN A 46 -0.39 -11.21 2.48
C ASN A 46 -1.74 -10.71 1.94
N ALA A 47 -2.15 -11.22 0.77
CA ALA A 47 -3.40 -10.87 0.10
C ALA A 47 -4.63 -11.09 0.99
N LYS A 48 -4.56 -12.07 1.88
CA LYS A 48 -5.55 -12.36 2.91
C LYS A 48 -4.89 -12.28 4.29
N CYS A 49 -5.39 -11.41 5.15
CA CYS A 49 -4.83 -11.21 6.50
C CYS A 49 -4.78 -12.49 7.36
N ASN A 50 -5.71 -13.43 7.13
CA ASN A 50 -5.81 -14.67 7.90
C ASN A 50 -5.17 -15.89 7.20
N ASP A 51 -4.52 -15.70 6.06
CA ASP A 51 -3.93 -16.79 5.28
C ASP A 51 -2.51 -16.44 4.85
N LYS A 52 -1.53 -16.96 5.61
CA LYS A 52 -0.10 -16.78 5.34
C LYS A 52 0.37 -17.48 4.06
N ASN A 53 -0.41 -18.42 3.53
CA ASN A 53 -0.10 -19.05 2.25
C ASN A 53 -0.60 -18.24 1.07
N SER A 54 -1.40 -17.19 1.31
CA SER A 54 -1.84 -16.31 0.25
C SER A 54 -0.68 -15.47 -0.29
N PRO A 55 -0.70 -15.10 -1.58
CA PRO A 55 0.37 -14.33 -2.20
C PRO A 55 0.68 -13.05 -1.42
N ALA A 56 1.96 -12.72 -1.29
CA ALA A 56 2.39 -11.45 -0.76
C ALA A 56 2.02 -10.35 -1.76
N GLN A 57 1.66 -9.18 -1.25
CA GLN A 57 1.26 -8.02 -2.04
C GLN A 57 1.95 -6.78 -1.50
N ILE A 58 2.44 -5.95 -2.41
CA ILE A 58 2.86 -4.60 -2.09
C ILE A 58 1.70 -3.64 -2.27
N HIS A 59 1.43 -2.85 -1.24
CA HIS A 59 0.40 -1.82 -1.21
C HIS A 59 1.11 -0.48 -1.21
N LEU A 60 0.93 0.30 -2.27
CA LEU A 60 1.50 1.63 -2.37
C LEU A 60 0.54 2.69 -1.86
N ARG A 61 1.15 3.75 -1.34
CA ARG A 61 0.51 5.00 -0.97
C ARG A 61 1.34 6.15 -1.55
N LEU A 62 0.69 6.91 -2.42
CA LEU A 62 1.25 8.08 -3.07
C LEU A 62 0.55 9.32 -2.53
N LYS A 63 1.29 10.26 -1.96
CA LYS A 63 0.77 11.51 -1.42
C LYS A 63 1.33 12.69 -2.20
N ASN A 64 0.44 13.49 -2.76
CA ASN A 64 0.79 14.73 -3.42
C ASN A 64 0.85 15.85 -2.38
N THR A 65 2.04 16.36 -2.11
CA THR A 65 2.28 17.49 -1.21
C THR A 65 2.21 18.84 -1.92
N ASN A 66 2.04 18.87 -3.24
CA ASN A 66 1.87 20.10 -4.02
C ASN A 66 0.47 20.71 -3.82
N ASP A 67 0.36 22.01 -4.12
CA ASP A 67 -0.91 22.76 -4.14
C ASP A 67 -1.67 22.60 -5.48
N TYR A 68 -1.16 21.79 -6.40
CA TYR A 68 -1.76 21.52 -7.71
C TYR A 68 -1.95 20.01 -7.97
N PRO A 69 -2.89 19.62 -8.84
CA PRO A 69 -3.03 18.23 -9.28
C PRO A 69 -1.78 17.77 -10.05
N THR A 70 -1.37 16.54 -9.80
CA THR A 70 -0.14 15.98 -10.38
C THR A 70 -0.41 14.63 -11.00
N ASN A 71 -0.03 14.47 -12.26
CA ASN A 71 -0.03 13.19 -12.95
C ASN A 71 1.35 12.53 -12.79
N ILE A 72 1.36 11.23 -12.52
CA ILE A 72 2.58 10.50 -12.19
C ILE A 72 2.63 9.25 -13.05
N LYS A 73 3.76 9.03 -13.72
CA LYS A 73 4.07 7.78 -14.41
C LYS A 73 5.25 7.10 -13.73
N PHE A 74 5.05 5.87 -13.29
CA PHE A 74 6.05 5.11 -12.55
C PHE A 74 5.97 3.61 -12.85
N GLU A 75 7.06 2.91 -12.60
CA GLU A 75 7.15 1.46 -12.61
C GLU A 75 7.76 1.02 -11.27
N ILE A 76 7.43 -0.20 -10.89
CA ILE A 76 7.95 -0.81 -9.68
C ILE A 76 8.89 -1.91 -10.13
N GLU A 77 10.15 -1.80 -9.73
CA GLU A 77 11.13 -2.85 -9.87
C GLU A 77 11.48 -3.39 -8.49
N TYR A 78 11.50 -4.71 -8.35
CA TYR A 78 11.96 -5.34 -7.12
C TYR A 78 12.84 -6.54 -7.42
N SER A 79 13.86 -6.72 -6.59
CA SER A 79 14.71 -7.89 -6.63
C SER A 79 14.63 -8.69 -5.33
N THR A 80 14.45 -10.00 -5.46
CA THR A 80 14.54 -10.93 -4.31
C THR A 80 15.73 -11.86 -4.53
N GLY A 81 16.76 -11.70 -3.70
CA GLY A 81 18.04 -12.41 -3.85
C GLY A 81 18.77 -12.08 -5.15
N PHE A 82 19.65 -12.97 -5.60
CA PHE A 82 20.59 -12.68 -6.69
C PHE A 82 20.03 -12.83 -8.12
N THR A 83 18.82 -13.35 -8.31
CA THR A 83 18.37 -13.80 -9.66
C THR A 83 16.97 -13.39 -10.07
N GLN A 84 16.11 -12.96 -9.14
CA GLN A 84 14.72 -12.65 -9.46
C GLN A 84 14.50 -11.15 -9.48
N ARG A 85 14.41 -10.57 -10.68
CA ARG A 85 13.94 -9.21 -10.88
C ARG A 85 12.53 -9.25 -11.43
N TYR A 86 11.65 -8.48 -10.81
CA TYR A 86 10.31 -8.25 -11.29
C TYR A 86 10.15 -6.79 -11.65
N LYS A 87 9.51 -6.55 -12.78
CA LYS A 87 9.18 -5.21 -13.27
C LYS A 87 7.69 -5.15 -13.55
N SER A 88 7.02 -4.16 -12.98
CA SER A 88 5.61 -3.89 -13.29
C SER A 88 5.44 -3.26 -14.68
N GLU A 89 4.22 -3.27 -15.19
CA GLU A 89 3.84 -2.37 -16.27
C GLU A 89 3.93 -0.90 -15.82
N LEU A 90 4.00 0.01 -16.80
CA LEU A 90 3.94 1.45 -16.57
C LEU A 90 2.58 1.82 -15.99
N ILE A 91 2.58 2.39 -14.79
CA ILE A 91 1.38 2.84 -14.10
C ILE A 91 1.29 4.35 -14.22
N GLU A 92 0.14 4.84 -14.68
CA GLU A 92 -0.19 6.26 -14.74
C GLU A 92 -1.32 6.58 -13.76
N THR A 93 -1.13 7.58 -12.91
CA THR A 93 -2.17 8.01 -11.96
C THR A 93 -2.10 9.50 -11.67
N CYS A 94 -3.27 10.15 -11.68
CA CYS A 94 -3.39 11.54 -11.26
C CYS A 94 -3.79 11.66 -9.80
N ILE A 95 -3.05 12.45 -9.02
CA ILE A 95 -3.29 12.70 -7.60
C ILE A 95 -3.70 14.16 -7.41
N PRO A 96 -4.90 14.43 -6.85
CA PRO A 96 -5.33 15.78 -6.53
C PRO A 96 -4.36 16.49 -5.55
N PRO A 97 -4.40 17.83 -5.45
CA PRO A 97 -3.53 18.56 -4.54
C PRO A 97 -3.76 18.14 -3.08
N LYS A 98 -2.69 18.10 -2.29
CA LYS A 98 -2.71 17.73 -0.86
C LYS A 98 -3.44 16.43 -0.54
N SER A 99 -3.53 15.52 -1.52
CA SER A 99 -4.33 14.31 -1.42
C SER A 99 -3.47 13.06 -1.52
N THR A 100 -4.02 11.96 -1.03
CA THR A 100 -3.35 10.66 -1.00
C THR A 100 -4.16 9.63 -1.77
N LYS A 101 -3.51 8.88 -2.67
CA LYS A 101 -4.06 7.66 -3.25
C LYS A 101 -3.37 6.45 -2.65
N ALA A 102 -4.14 5.44 -2.27
CA ALA A 102 -3.60 4.21 -1.70
C ALA A 102 -4.49 3.01 -2.01
N GLY A 103 -3.86 1.83 -2.02
CA GLY A 103 -4.55 0.54 -2.01
C GLY A 103 -5.27 0.18 -3.31
N ARG A 104 -6.06 -0.91 -3.23
CA ARG A 104 -6.59 -1.64 -4.39
C ARG A 104 -7.52 -0.80 -5.27
N ALA A 105 -8.36 0.07 -4.68
CA ALA A 105 -9.28 0.92 -5.42
C ALA A 105 -8.57 1.94 -6.32
N SER A 106 -7.30 2.24 -6.04
CA SER A 106 -6.48 3.16 -6.84
C SER A 106 -5.55 2.42 -7.82
N GLY A 107 -5.66 1.09 -7.94
CA GLY A 107 -4.73 0.27 -8.72
C GLY A 107 -3.33 0.17 -8.12
N LEU A 108 -3.18 0.52 -6.82
CA LEU A 108 -1.88 0.64 -6.14
C LEU A 108 -1.57 -0.61 -5.28
N VAL A 109 -1.98 -1.78 -5.76
CA VAL A 109 -1.70 -3.07 -5.10
C VAL A 109 -1.17 -4.04 -6.13
N PHE A 110 0.02 -4.57 -5.89
CA PHE A 110 0.72 -5.46 -6.81
C PHE A 110 1.02 -6.78 -6.12
N GLU A 111 0.73 -7.88 -6.79
CA GLU A 111 1.06 -9.22 -6.29
C GLU A 111 2.53 -9.52 -6.51
N LEU A 112 3.19 -10.00 -5.47
CA LEU A 112 4.56 -10.46 -5.51
C LEU A 112 4.55 -11.95 -5.81
N LYS A 113 5.54 -12.43 -6.57
CA LYS A 113 5.71 -13.85 -6.91
C LYS A 113 6.23 -14.70 -5.73
N THR A 114 5.77 -14.40 -4.52
CA THR A 114 6.11 -15.08 -3.27
C THR A 114 4.93 -14.97 -2.30
N ASN A 115 4.81 -15.89 -1.36
CA ASN A 115 3.90 -15.81 -0.21
C ASN A 115 4.61 -15.42 1.09
N ASP A 116 5.95 -15.42 1.08
CA ASP A 116 6.76 -15.07 2.23
C ASP A 116 6.95 -13.56 2.30
N VAL A 117 6.26 -12.91 3.24
CA VAL A 117 6.38 -11.47 3.51
C VAL A 117 7.62 -11.18 4.35
N ASP A 118 8.11 -12.16 5.11
CA ASP A 118 9.20 -11.97 6.07
C ASP A 118 10.55 -11.79 5.37
N ILE A 119 10.72 -12.28 4.13
CA ILE A 119 11.91 -11.99 3.31
C ILE A 119 12.14 -10.49 3.12
N PHE A 120 11.05 -9.71 3.08
CA PHE A 120 11.10 -8.25 2.90
C PHE A 120 11.17 -7.47 4.21
N LYS A 121 11.18 -8.17 5.36
CA LYS A 121 11.48 -7.57 6.65
C LYS A 121 12.98 -7.54 6.93
N ASN A 122 13.74 -8.45 6.35
CA ASN A 122 15.19 -8.50 6.45
C ASN A 122 15.82 -7.57 5.39
N GLU A 123 16.94 -6.94 5.75
CA GLU A 123 17.60 -5.85 5.00
C GLU A 123 18.10 -6.24 3.59
N ASP A 124 18.04 -7.53 3.21
CA ASP A 124 18.54 -8.05 1.93
C ASP A 124 17.57 -7.88 0.74
N SER A 125 16.41 -7.24 0.94
CA SER A 125 15.46 -6.96 -0.15
C SER A 125 15.64 -5.54 -0.66
N GLU A 126 16.33 -5.39 -1.78
CA GLU A 126 16.44 -4.12 -2.50
C GLU A 126 15.18 -3.87 -3.34
N TRP A 127 14.52 -2.75 -3.03
CA TRP A 127 13.36 -2.23 -3.74
C TRP A 127 13.75 -0.95 -4.45
N GLU A 128 13.50 -0.86 -5.75
CA GLU A 128 13.73 0.35 -6.52
C GLU A 128 12.43 0.85 -7.14
N PHE A 129 12.05 2.06 -6.75
CA PHE A 129 10.90 2.76 -7.31
C PHE A 129 11.41 3.73 -8.37
N THR A 130 11.18 3.40 -9.64
CA THR A 130 11.53 4.32 -10.71
C THR A 130 10.34 5.19 -11.06
N ILE A 131 10.34 6.41 -10.54
CA ILE A 131 9.42 7.47 -10.99
C ILE A 131 10.00 8.07 -12.27
N PHE A 132 9.32 7.86 -13.39
CA PHE A 132 9.76 8.40 -14.69
C PHE A 132 9.40 9.87 -14.84
N GLU A 133 8.16 10.20 -14.48
CA GLU A 133 7.58 11.49 -14.85
C GLU A 133 6.56 11.96 -13.80
N VAL A 134 6.71 13.22 -13.41
CA VAL A 134 5.80 13.93 -12.51
C VAL A 134 5.39 15.23 -13.21
N GLU A 135 4.14 15.30 -13.65
CA GLU A 135 3.62 16.44 -14.43
C GLU A 135 2.53 17.16 -13.66
N LYS A 136 2.62 18.49 -13.60
CA LYS A 136 1.51 19.33 -13.17
C LYS A 136 0.40 19.26 -14.22
N VAL A 137 -0.83 18.97 -13.79
CA VAL A 137 -2.01 18.95 -14.66
C VAL A 137 -3.09 19.88 -14.14
N GLU A 138 -3.96 20.36 -15.03
CA GLU A 138 -5.04 21.28 -14.65
C GLU A 138 -6.07 20.61 -13.73
N ASN A 139 -6.39 19.33 -13.98
CA ASN A 139 -7.35 18.59 -13.18
C ASN A 139 -7.18 17.07 -13.33
N CYS A 140 -7.39 16.33 -12.24
CA CYS A 140 -7.55 14.89 -12.29
C CYS A 140 -8.96 14.55 -12.81
N ARG A 141 -9.13 14.47 -14.13
CA ARG A 141 -10.35 13.88 -14.69
C ARG A 141 -10.42 12.41 -14.29
N LYS A 142 -11.53 12.00 -13.67
CA LYS A 142 -11.82 10.58 -13.47
C LYS A 142 -11.93 9.94 -14.85
N LEU A 143 -10.96 9.11 -15.24
CA LEU A 143 -11.20 8.13 -16.28
C LEU A 143 -12.36 7.27 -15.77
N LYS A 144 -13.44 7.30 -16.53
CA LYS A 144 -14.73 6.70 -16.20
C LYS A 144 -14.74 5.25 -16.66
#